data_AF-A0A8T5DLT0-F1
#
_entry.id   AF-A0A8T5DLT0-F1
#
_cell.length_a   1.000
_cell.length_b   1.000
_cell.length_c   1.000
_cell.angle_alpha   90.00
_cell.angle_beta   90.00
_cell.angle_gamma   90.00
#
_symmetry.space_group_name_H-M   'P 1'
#
loop_
_entity.id
_entity.type
_entity.pdbx_description
1 polymer ?
#
loop_
_entity_poly.entity_id
_entity_poly.type
_entity_poly.pdbx_seq_one_letter_code
_entity_poly.pdbx_strand_id
1 'polypeptide(L)'
;MADAGTMFRSLPTDQKLGDYNGITKVLSSTTVEFTGSNAGAAFIVENTTNVVVHGSGGGTLPSTVLNTKTLYPIGVNKVVIGETGVVYVLHR
;
A
#
# COMPACT_ATOMS: atom_id res chain seq x y z
N MET A 1 -48.00 -1.47 -19.08
CA MET A 1 -46.89 -2.05 -18.28
C MET A 1 -45.62 -1.34 -18.72
N ALA A 2 -45.03 -0.50 -17.89
CA ALA A 2 -43.83 0.26 -18.25
C ALA A 2 -42.61 -0.67 -18.13
N ASP A 3 -41.94 -0.93 -19.25
CA ASP A 3 -40.61 -1.54 -19.25
C ASP A 3 -39.61 -0.47 -18.81
N ALA A 4 -39.24 -0.49 -17.54
CA ALA A 4 -38.18 0.35 -17.00
C ALA A 4 -36.85 -0.21 -17.52
N GLY A 5 -36.47 0.24 -18.71
CA GLY A 5 -35.17 -0.02 -19.33
C GLY A 5 -34.06 0.18 -18.30
N THR A 6 -33.52 -0.93 -17.84
CA THR A 6 -32.45 -1.00 -16.85
C THR A 6 -31.24 -0.32 -17.44
N MET A 7 -30.97 0.90 -16.98
CA MET A 7 -29.77 1.64 -17.32
C MET A 7 -28.58 0.95 -16.65
N PHE A 8 -28.10 -0.15 -17.24
CA PHE A 8 -26.81 -0.74 -16.90
C PHE A 8 -25.74 0.24 -17.36
N ARG A 9 -25.45 1.24 -16.52
CA ARG A 9 -24.17 1.95 -16.60
C ARG A 9 -23.11 0.88 -16.45
N SER A 10 -22.48 0.48 -17.56
CA SER A 10 -21.29 -0.36 -17.50
C SER A 10 -20.33 0.36 -16.57
N LEU A 11 -20.07 -0.23 -15.39
CA LEU A 11 -19.01 0.25 -14.53
C LEU A 11 -17.76 0.39 -15.40
N PRO A 12 -17.00 1.50 -15.30
CA PRO A 12 -15.79 1.66 -16.09
C PRO A 12 -14.95 0.39 -15.94
N THR A 13 -14.75 -0.32 -17.06
CA THR A 13 -14.05 -1.62 -17.06
C THR A 13 -12.57 -1.43 -16.73
N ASP A 14 -12.08 -0.21 -16.98
CA ASP A 14 -10.72 0.21 -16.68
C ASP A 14 -10.72 1.14 -15.45
N GLN A 15 -10.79 0.54 -14.26
CA GLN A 15 -10.48 1.22 -12.99
C GLN A 15 -8.99 1.17 -12.65
N LYS A 16 -8.15 0.70 -13.59
CA LYS A 16 -6.69 0.64 -13.45
C LYS A 16 -6.06 1.99 -13.79
N LEU A 17 -6.50 3.04 -13.13
CA LEU A 17 -5.88 4.36 -13.26
C LEU A 17 -4.56 4.39 -12.47
N GLY A 18 -3.44 4.31 -13.17
CA GLY A 18 -2.08 4.45 -12.62
C GLY A 18 -1.36 3.14 -12.31
N ASP A 19 -0.07 3.24 -11.95
CA ASP A 19 0.77 2.07 -11.62
C ASP A 19 0.33 1.33 -10.35
N TYR A 20 -0.45 2.00 -9.49
CA TYR A 20 -1.00 1.46 -8.25
C TYR A 20 -2.47 1.89 -8.11
N ASN A 21 -3.35 0.96 -7.76
CA ASN A 21 -4.81 1.14 -7.70
C ASN A 21 -5.40 0.91 -6.30
N GLY A 22 -4.57 0.48 -5.34
CA GLY A 22 -4.97 0.24 -3.96
C GLY A 22 -3.96 0.81 -2.97
N ILE A 23 -4.44 1.23 -1.79
CA ILE A 23 -3.62 1.79 -0.73
C ILE A 23 -4.04 1.18 0.61
N THR A 24 -3.07 0.61 1.34
CA THR A 24 -3.24 0.17 2.72
C THR A 24 -2.42 1.06 3.64
N LYS A 25 -3.08 1.69 4.62
CA LYS A 25 -2.41 2.51 5.64
C LYS A 25 -2.01 1.62 6.84
N VAL A 26 -0.73 1.63 7.17
CA VAL A 26 -0.18 1.01 8.38
C VAL A 26 -0.01 2.10 9.45
N LEU A 27 -0.62 1.88 10.61
CA LEU A 27 -0.65 2.84 11.71
C LEU A 27 0.49 2.60 12.71
N SER A 28 0.70 3.58 13.58
CA SER A 28 1.59 3.50 14.74
C SER A 28 1.39 2.23 15.58
N SER A 29 2.47 1.69 16.14
CA SER A 29 2.46 0.49 17.01
C SER A 29 1.82 -0.74 16.38
N THR A 30 1.89 -0.89 15.05
CA THR A 30 1.35 -2.06 14.35
C THR A 30 2.41 -2.78 13.53
N THR A 31 2.19 -4.09 13.35
CA THR A 31 2.91 -4.91 12.38
C THR A 31 1.90 -5.48 11.41
N VAL A 32 2.12 -5.28 10.12
CA VAL A 32 1.25 -5.76 9.05
C VAL A 32 2.09 -6.53 8.03
N GLU A 33 1.64 -7.74 7.72
CA GLU A 33 2.22 -8.57 6.67
C GLU A 33 1.39 -8.46 5.39
N PHE A 34 2.07 -8.41 4.26
CA PHE A 34 1.55 -8.22 2.92
C PHE A 34 1.92 -9.44 2.08
N THR A 35 1.09 -10.48 2.13
CA THR A 35 1.34 -11.77 1.49
C THR A 35 0.29 -12.11 0.42
N GLY A 36 0.65 -13.02 -0.49
CA GLY A 36 -0.25 -13.50 -1.53
C GLY A 36 -0.78 -12.38 -2.44
N SER A 37 -2.09 -12.38 -2.69
CA SER A 37 -2.77 -11.36 -3.50
C SER A 37 -2.74 -9.94 -2.90
N ASN A 38 -2.34 -9.81 -1.64
CA ASN A 38 -2.21 -8.52 -0.94
C ASN A 38 -0.75 -8.04 -0.87
N ALA A 39 0.17 -8.64 -1.64
CA ALA A 39 1.56 -8.20 -1.68
C ALA A 39 1.63 -6.70 -2.02
N GLY A 40 2.42 -5.95 -1.25
CA GLY A 40 2.67 -4.54 -1.54
C GLY A 40 3.57 -4.43 -2.76
N ALA A 41 3.22 -3.59 -3.73
CA ALA A 41 4.02 -3.32 -4.91
C ALA A 41 4.96 -2.13 -4.72
N ALA A 42 4.60 -1.19 -3.84
CA ALA A 42 5.41 -0.05 -3.45
C ALA A 42 4.98 0.47 -2.07
N PHE A 43 5.72 1.43 -1.53
CA PHE A 43 5.31 2.11 -0.30
C PHE A 43 5.78 3.57 -0.25
N ILE A 44 5.08 4.35 0.58
CA ILE A 44 5.41 5.73 0.93
C ILE A 44 5.41 5.84 2.45
N VAL A 45 6.42 6.48 3.03
CA VAL A 45 6.51 6.70 4.47
C VAL A 45 6.08 8.13 4.78
N GLU A 46 5.06 8.33 5.61
CA GLU A 46 4.64 9.67 6.05
C GLU A 46 5.44 10.10 7.29
N ASN A 47 5.69 9.18 8.21
CA ASN A 47 6.54 9.38 9.37
C ASN A 47 7.45 8.16 9.54
N THR A 48 8.77 8.40 9.51
CA THR A 48 9.82 7.37 9.51
C THR A 48 10.17 6.87 10.91
N THR A 49 9.66 7.49 11.98
CA THR A 49 10.01 7.13 13.36
C THR A 49 9.70 5.66 13.61
N ASN A 50 10.65 4.89 14.15
CA ASN A 50 10.47 3.46 14.49
C ASN A 50 9.81 2.58 13.40
N VAL A 51 9.96 2.95 12.11
CA VAL A 51 9.47 2.18 10.96
C VAL A 51 10.56 1.24 10.46
N VAL A 52 10.18 0.00 10.19
CA VAL A 52 11.00 -1.00 9.51
C VAL A 52 10.17 -1.63 8.40
N VAL A 53 10.66 -1.55 7.16
CA VAL A 53 10.01 -2.15 5.98
C VAL A 53 10.82 -3.34 5.49
N HIS A 54 10.16 -4.48 5.30
CA HIS A 54 10.76 -5.70 4.78
C HIS A 54 10.36 -5.89 3.32
N GLY A 55 11.36 -6.02 2.45
CA GLY A 55 11.16 -6.23 1.01
C GLY A 55 10.62 -7.63 0.70
N SER A 56 9.82 -7.73 -0.36
CA SER A 56 9.24 -9.00 -0.81
C SER A 56 10.29 -9.97 -1.38
N GLY A 57 11.35 -9.44 -2.01
CA GLY A 57 12.52 -10.23 -2.42
C GLY A 57 13.55 -10.48 -1.30
N GLY A 58 13.21 -10.16 -0.05
CA GLY A 58 14.15 -10.11 1.07
C GLY A 58 14.75 -8.72 1.32
N GLY A 59 15.61 -8.63 2.33
CA GLY A 59 16.19 -7.36 2.77
C GLY A 59 15.29 -6.57 3.73
N THR A 60 15.85 -5.53 4.34
CA THR A 60 15.15 -4.70 5.33
C THR A 60 15.63 -3.26 5.23
N LEU A 61 14.67 -2.33 5.24
CA LEU A 61 14.89 -0.89 5.22
C LEU A 61 14.50 -0.33 6.60
N PRO A 62 15.48 -0.01 7.46
CA PRO A 62 15.23 0.68 8.72
C PRO A 62 14.88 2.16 8.48
N SER A 63 14.30 2.79 9.49
CA SER A 63 13.95 4.22 9.49
C SER A 63 15.08 5.16 9.07
N THR A 64 16.33 4.81 9.32
CA THR A 64 17.51 5.63 9.04
C THR A 64 17.82 5.82 7.56
N VAL A 65 17.30 4.95 6.69
CA VAL A 65 17.50 5.04 5.22
C VAL A 65 16.25 5.52 4.48
N LEU A 66 15.15 5.73 5.21
CA LEU A 66 13.86 6.11 4.66
C LEU A 66 13.69 7.62 4.74
N ASN A 67 13.24 8.21 3.64
CA ASN A 67 12.81 9.60 3.57
C ASN A 67 11.28 9.65 3.64
N THR A 68 10.76 10.68 4.28
CA THR A 68 9.32 10.93 4.29
C THR A 68 8.84 11.37 2.91
N LYS A 69 7.59 11.05 2.57
CA LYS A 69 6.90 11.44 1.32
C LYS A 69 7.61 11.01 0.04
N THR A 70 8.54 10.07 0.14
CA THR A 70 9.24 9.49 -1.01
C THR A 70 8.57 8.19 -1.42
N LEU A 71 8.31 8.02 -2.71
CA LEU A 71 7.81 6.78 -3.27
C LEU A 71 8.96 5.78 -3.46
N TYR A 72 8.84 4.61 -2.85
CA TYR A 72 9.74 3.50 -3.03
C TYR A 72 9.05 2.41 -3.85
N PRO A 73 9.36 2.26 -5.15
CA PRO A 73 8.75 1.26 -6.04
C PRO A 73 9.37 -0.13 -5.80
N ILE A 74 9.32 -0.60 -4.54
CA ILE A 74 9.88 -1.86 -4.09
C ILE A 74 8.75 -2.67 -3.46
N GLY A 75 8.67 -3.95 -3.83
CA GLY A 75 7.67 -4.84 -3.26
C GLY A 75 7.87 -5.02 -1.74
N VAL A 76 6.79 -5.01 -0.98
CA VAL A 76 6.77 -5.08 0.49
C VAL A 76 6.09 -6.37 0.95
N ASN A 77 6.72 -7.05 1.90
CA ASN A 77 6.18 -8.25 2.56
C ASN A 77 5.76 -7.96 4.00
N LYS A 78 6.43 -7.05 4.70
CA LYS A 78 6.07 -6.70 6.08
C LYS A 78 6.43 -5.27 6.39
N VAL A 79 5.58 -4.60 7.16
CA VAL A 79 5.88 -3.30 7.78
C VAL A 79 5.72 -3.45 9.29
N VAL A 80 6.72 -3.00 10.03
CA VAL A 80 6.74 -2.96 11.49
C VAL A 80 6.88 -1.50 11.91
N ILE A 81 5.97 -1.03 12.77
CA ILE A 81 6.02 0.31 13.36
C ILE A 81 5.99 0.16 14.88
N GLY A 82 7.07 0.52 15.57
CA GLY A 82 7.23 0.28 17.01
C GLY A 82 6.47 1.25 17.91
N GLU A 83 6.46 2.54 17.57
CA GLU A 83 5.71 3.57 18.29
C GLU A 83 5.02 4.50 17.29
N THR A 84 5.53 5.70 17.09
CA THR A 84 4.96 6.68 16.18
C THR A 84 5.47 6.42 14.77
N GLY A 85 4.59 6.37 13.77
CA GLY A 85 4.99 6.11 12.40
C GLY A 85 3.75 5.85 11.54
N VAL A 86 3.87 6.14 10.25
CA VAL A 86 2.78 5.89 9.28
C VAL A 86 3.41 5.52 7.95
N VAL A 87 2.98 4.38 7.40
CA VAL A 87 3.40 3.89 6.09
C VAL A 87 2.16 3.60 5.25
N TYR A 88 2.17 4.06 4.01
CA TYR A 88 1.18 3.70 3.00
C TYR A 88 1.79 2.66 2.08
N VAL A 89 1.21 1.46 2.04
CA VAL A 89 1.59 0.40 1.11
C VAL A 89 0.65 0.46 -0.08
N LEU A 90 1.23 0.42 -1.28
CA LEU A 90 0.52 0.56 -2.55
C LEU A 90 0.39 -0.81 -3.22
N HIS A 91 -0.75 -1.05 -3.87
CA HIS A 91 -1.10 -2.32 -4.53
C HIS A 91 -1.39 -2.09 -6.02
N ARG A 92 -1.24 -3.16 -6.82
CA ARG A 92 -1.49 -3.21 -8.27
C ARG A 92 -2.82 -3.88 -8.61
#